data_AF-A0A177D9L7-F1
#
_entry.id   AF-A0A177D9L7-F1
#
_cell.length_a   1.000
_cell.length_b   1.000
_cell.length_c   1.000
_cell.angle_alpha   90.00
_cell.angle_beta   90.00
_cell.angle_gamma   90.00
#
_symmetry.space_group_name_H-M   'P 1'
#
loop_
_entity.id
_entity.type
_entity.pdbx_description
1 polymer ?
#
loop_
_entity_poly.entity_id
_entity_poly.type
_entity_poly.pdbx_seq_one_letter_code
_entity_poly.pdbx_strand_id
1 'polypeptide(L)'
;MDPIQEAIEYIESREPGDDFSYNKVAAQFGVERSTLARRHQGVQERKGVSHRSLHPEHEAELVRYIETLTERRLPPTKVMIQQFASQLAGKPVSESWVARFLRRHPNHLISRSGKAMAKERTKADSGAK
;
A
#
# COMPACT_ATOMS: atom_id res chain seq x y z
N MET A 1 2.08 -21.35 -3.57
CA MET A 1 1.10 -21.00 -2.52
C MET A 1 1.86 -20.62 -1.25
N ASP A 2 1.33 -19.72 -0.42
CA ASP A 2 1.92 -19.37 0.89
C ASP A 2 1.64 -20.54 1.85
N PRO A 3 2.65 -21.27 2.37
CA PRO A 3 2.44 -22.43 3.25
C PRO A 3 1.59 -22.11 4.49
N ILE A 4 1.63 -20.85 4.93
CA ILE A 4 0.82 -20.37 6.06
C ILE A 4 -0.67 -20.32 5.68
N GLN A 5 -0.99 -19.96 4.43
CA GLN A 5 -2.37 -19.89 3.95
C GLN A 5 -2.96 -21.28 3.77
N GLU A 6 -2.19 -22.24 3.23
CA GLU A 6 -2.61 -23.64 3.10
C GLU A 6 -2.88 -24.27 4.48
N ALA A 7 -2.04 -23.96 5.48
CA ALA A 7 -2.23 -24.42 6.85
C ALA A 7 -3.49 -23.82 7.51
N ILE A 8 -3.88 -22.59 7.16
CA ILE A 8 -5.12 -21.96 7.63
C ILE A 8 -6.34 -22.61 6.98
N GLU A 9 -6.32 -22.78 5.65
CA GLU A 9 -7.40 -23.45 4.91
C GLU A 9 -7.63 -24.89 5.42
N TYR A 10 -6.55 -25.61 5.75
CA TYR A 10 -6.63 -26.92 6.37
C TYR A 10 -7.33 -26.91 7.74
N ILE A 11 -7.08 -25.89 8.57
CA ILE A 11 -7.74 -25.73 9.86
C ILE A 11 -9.22 -25.36 9.68
N GLU A 12 -9.52 -24.45 8.75
CA GLU A 12 -10.88 -23.97 8.48
C GLU A 12 -11.78 -25.01 7.78
N SER A 13 -11.19 -25.96 7.04
CA SER A 13 -11.92 -27.07 6.40
C SER A 13 -12.42 -28.16 7.37
N ARG A 14 -12.00 -28.12 8.64
CA ARG A 14 -12.43 -29.08 9.65
C ARG A 14 -13.81 -28.76 10.18
N GLU A 15 -14.50 -29.77 10.70
CA GLU A 15 -15.82 -29.58 11.29
C GLU A 15 -15.74 -28.68 12.54
N PRO A 16 -16.73 -27.78 12.75
CA PRO A 16 -16.80 -26.97 13.95
C PRO A 16 -16.88 -27.85 15.20
N GLY A 17 -15.84 -27.85 16.02
CA GLY A 17 -15.74 -28.68 17.23
C GLY A 17 -14.74 -29.81 17.15
N ASP A 18 -14.06 -30.02 16.02
CA ASP A 18 -12.94 -30.95 15.91
C ASP A 18 -11.68 -30.37 16.59
N ASP A 19 -11.13 -31.10 17.56
CA ASP A 19 -9.93 -30.68 18.29
C ASP A 19 -8.68 -30.86 17.42
N PHE A 20 -7.99 -29.77 17.11
CA PHE A 20 -6.72 -29.79 16.40
C PHE A 20 -5.59 -29.16 17.21
N SER A 21 -4.37 -29.64 16.97
CA SER A 21 -3.16 -29.08 17.58
C SER A 21 -2.36 -28.29 16.55
N TYR A 22 -2.12 -27.01 16.83
CA TYR A 22 -1.27 -26.16 15.99
C TYR A 22 0.12 -26.73 15.74
N ASN A 23 0.68 -27.52 16.66
CA ASN A 23 1.99 -28.16 16.46
C ASN A 23 1.97 -29.20 15.33
N LYS A 24 0.90 -30.01 15.25
CA LYS A 24 0.76 -31.03 14.21
C LYS A 24 0.60 -30.38 12.84
N VAL A 25 -0.26 -29.37 12.75
CA VAL A 25 -0.49 -28.61 11.51
C VAL A 25 0.79 -27.87 11.09
N ALA A 26 1.44 -27.17 12.01
CA ALA A 26 2.71 -26.49 11.76
C ALA A 26 3.79 -27.43 11.21
N ALA A 27 3.94 -28.63 11.79
CA ALA A 27 4.90 -29.62 11.33
C ALA A 27 4.54 -30.18 9.94
N GLN A 28 3.25 -30.39 9.66
CA GLN A 28 2.77 -30.90 8.37
C GLN A 28 3.06 -29.93 7.22
N PHE A 29 2.90 -28.62 7.46
CA PHE A 29 3.09 -27.58 6.45
C PHE A 29 4.47 -26.90 6.50
N GLY A 30 5.35 -27.32 7.42
CA GLY A 30 6.69 -26.73 7.59
C GLY A 30 6.67 -25.26 8.04
N VAL A 31 5.63 -24.86 8.79
CA VAL A 31 5.42 -23.48 9.25
C VAL A 31 5.73 -23.38 10.74
N GLU A 32 6.21 -22.22 11.20
CA GLU A 32 6.36 -21.97 12.62
C GLU A 32 5.00 -21.91 13.33
N ARG A 33 4.81 -22.73 14.38
CA ARG A 33 3.56 -22.80 15.16
C ARG A 33 3.08 -21.44 15.67
N SER A 34 3.99 -20.58 16.13
CA SER A 34 3.63 -19.26 16.68
C SER A 34 3.04 -18.35 15.60
N THR A 35 3.61 -18.39 14.40
CA THR A 35 3.15 -17.66 13.23
C THR A 35 1.79 -18.17 12.75
N LEU A 36 1.60 -19.49 12.67
CA LEU A 36 0.33 -20.11 12.28
C LEU A 36 -0.80 -19.74 13.25
N ALA A 37 -0.58 -19.87 14.56
CA ALA A 37 -1.58 -19.57 15.57
C ALA A 37 -1.98 -18.08 15.55
N ARG A 38 -1.00 -17.17 15.43
CA ARG A 38 -1.27 -15.72 15.35
C ARG A 38 -2.07 -15.33 14.11
N ARG A 39 -1.79 -15.96 12.96
CA ARG A 39 -2.56 -15.72 11.72
C ARG A 39 -3.98 -16.28 11.81
N HIS A 40 -4.13 -17.54 12.25
CA HIS A 40 -5.46 -18.18 12.36
C HIS A 40 -6.37 -17.48 13.38
N GLN A 41 -5.82 -16.99 14.50
CA GLN A 41 -6.57 -16.24 15.52
C GLN A 41 -6.83 -14.78 15.14
N GLY A 42 -6.41 -14.32 13.94
CA GLY A 42 -6.59 -12.93 13.51
C GLY A 42 -5.75 -11.89 14.27
N VAL A 43 -4.82 -12.32 15.14
CA VAL A 43 -3.93 -11.43 15.91
C VAL A 43 -2.93 -10.69 14.99
N GLN A 44 -2.69 -11.25 13.81
CA GLN A 44 -1.83 -10.66 12.80
C GLN A 44 -2.58 -10.55 11.47
N GLU A 45 -3.32 -9.46 11.27
CA GLU A 45 -3.71 -9.03 9.92
C GLU A 45 -2.45 -8.96 9.05
N ARG A 46 -2.59 -9.33 7.77
CA ARG A 46 -1.50 -9.22 6.79
C ARG A 46 -0.85 -7.84 6.96
N LYS A 47 0.47 -7.81 7.21
CA LYS A 47 1.32 -6.61 7.37
C LYS A 47 1.28 -5.61 6.18
N GLY A 48 0.33 -5.73 5.26
CA GLY A 48 0.12 -4.84 4.12
C GLY A 48 -0.99 -3.80 4.28
N VAL A 49 -1.93 -3.96 5.22
CA VAL A 49 -3.13 -3.10 5.29
C VAL A 49 -3.06 -2.08 6.44
N SER A 50 -2.68 -2.52 7.64
CA SER A 50 -2.86 -1.76 8.89
C SER A 50 -1.98 -0.50 9.06
N HIS A 51 -0.89 -0.35 8.29
CA HIS A 51 -0.01 0.84 8.36
C HIS A 51 -0.21 1.85 7.22
N ARG A 52 -1.31 1.78 6.49
CA ARG A 52 -1.58 2.72 5.39
C ARG A 52 -2.06 4.05 5.96
N SER A 53 -1.36 5.14 5.65
CA SER A 53 -1.80 6.49 6.03
C SER A 53 -3.06 6.95 5.28
N LEU A 54 -3.49 6.20 4.25
CA LEU A 54 -4.66 6.46 3.44
C LEU A 54 -5.50 5.16 3.33
N HIS A 55 -6.82 5.29 3.38
CA HIS A 55 -7.74 4.16 3.13
C HIS A 55 -7.49 3.59 1.71
N PRO A 56 -7.54 2.26 1.50
CA PRO A 56 -7.30 1.66 0.19
C PRO A 56 -8.15 2.22 -0.95
N GLU A 57 -9.39 2.59 -0.67
CA GLU A 57 -10.29 3.20 -1.66
C GLU A 57 -9.82 4.59 -2.10
N HIS A 58 -9.47 5.46 -1.14
CA HIS A 58 -8.92 6.79 -1.45
C HIS A 58 -7.58 6.69 -2.18
N GLU A 59 -6.78 5.65 -1.90
CA GLU A 59 -5.53 5.46 -2.62
C GLU A 59 -5.78 5.06 -4.08
N ALA A 60 -6.77 4.20 -4.33
CA ALA A 60 -7.17 3.83 -5.69
C ALA A 60 -7.76 5.02 -6.47
N GLU A 61 -8.56 5.86 -5.81
CA GLU A 61 -9.09 7.10 -6.40
C GLU A 61 -7.95 8.06 -6.78
N LEU A 62 -6.97 8.25 -5.89
CA LEU A 62 -5.81 9.09 -6.15
C LEU A 62 -4.99 8.58 -7.34
N VAL A 63 -4.82 7.26 -7.47
CA VAL A 63 -4.13 6.65 -8.62
C VAL A 63 -4.88 6.96 -9.93
N ARG A 64 -6.20 6.74 -9.97
CA ARG A 64 -7.02 7.04 -11.16
C ARG A 64 -6.96 8.51 -11.56
N TYR A 65 -6.95 9.41 -10.57
CA TYR A 65 -6.82 10.84 -10.82
C TYR A 65 -5.45 11.19 -11.42
N ILE A 66 -4.37 10.62 -10.89
CA ILE A 66 -3.01 10.79 -11.41
C ILE A 66 -2.88 10.25 -12.84
N GLU A 67 -3.48 9.10 -13.14
CA GLU A 67 -3.53 8.54 -14.49
C GLU A 67 -4.20 9.50 -15.46
N THR A 68 -5.39 10.01 -15.11
CA THR A 68 -6.13 10.98 -15.92
C THR A 68 -5.30 12.24 -16.20
N LEU A 69 -4.55 12.75 -15.21
CA LEU A 69 -3.67 13.89 -15.38
C LEU A 69 -2.48 13.57 -16.30
N THR A 70 -1.93 12.37 -16.19
CA THR A 70 -0.81 11.90 -17.00
C THR A 70 -1.23 11.72 -18.47
N GLU A 71 -2.40 11.16 -18.73
CA GLU A 71 -3.01 11.05 -20.07
C GLU A 71 -3.19 12.42 -20.72
N ARG A 72 -3.56 13.44 -19.93
CA ARG A 72 -3.67 14.84 -20.37
C ARG A 72 -2.32 15.54 -20.53
N ARG A 73 -1.20 14.81 -20.48
CA ARG A 73 0.18 15.33 -20.56
C ARG A 73 0.53 16.32 -19.44
N LEU A 74 -0.13 16.20 -18.29
CA LEU A 74 0.10 17.02 -17.09
C LEU A 74 0.46 16.14 -15.89
N PRO A 75 1.59 15.40 -15.93
CA PRO A 75 1.95 14.52 -14.84
C PRO A 75 2.16 15.33 -13.54
N PRO A 76 1.48 14.98 -12.44
CA PRO A 76 1.58 15.72 -11.19
C PRO A 76 2.97 15.55 -10.56
N THR A 77 3.45 16.61 -9.90
CA THR A 77 4.72 16.55 -9.16
C THR A 77 4.53 15.84 -7.83
N LYS A 78 5.64 15.41 -7.20
CA LYS A 78 5.61 14.77 -5.86
C LYS A 78 4.90 15.66 -4.82
N VAL A 79 5.09 16.97 -4.90
CA VAL A 79 4.44 17.96 -4.01
C VAL A 79 2.93 18.00 -4.25
N MET A 80 2.47 17.97 -5.50
CA MET A 80 1.04 17.90 -5.81
C MET A 80 0.42 16.59 -5.30
N ILE A 81 1.11 15.46 -5.48
CA ILE A 81 0.65 14.16 -4.96
C ILE A 81 0.54 14.19 -3.42
N GLN A 82 1.51 14.81 -2.73
CA GLN A 82 1.45 15.02 -1.28
C GLN A 82 0.25 15.87 -0.88
N GLN A 83 -0.04 16.94 -1.62
CA GLN A 83 -1.15 17.84 -1.35
C GLN A 83 -2.49 17.15 -1.55
N PHE A 84 -2.67 16.41 -2.64
CA PHE A 84 -3.88 15.61 -2.89
C PHE A 84 -4.09 14.54 -1.82
N ALA A 85 -3.02 13.82 -1.47
CA ALA A 85 -3.08 12.83 -0.39
C ALA A 85 -3.40 13.48 0.97
N SER A 86 -2.88 14.69 1.24
CA SER A 86 -3.16 15.41 2.49
C SER A 86 -4.61 15.89 2.57
N GLN A 87 -5.18 16.33 1.44
CA GLN A 87 -6.60 16.68 1.35
C GLN A 87 -7.49 15.47 1.57
N LEU A 88 -7.20 14.34 0.93
CA LEU A 88 -7.95 13.09 1.09
C LEU A 88 -7.81 12.50 2.51
N ALA A 89 -6.65 12.66 3.15
CA ALA A 89 -6.40 12.14 4.50
C ALA A 89 -6.92 13.05 5.61
N GLY A 90 -7.29 14.30 5.32
CA GLY A 90 -7.60 15.33 6.31
C GLY A 90 -6.41 15.73 7.21
N LYS A 91 -5.19 15.32 6.87
CA LYS A 91 -3.97 15.55 7.66
C LYS A 91 -2.74 15.63 6.76
N PRO A 92 -1.68 16.35 7.17
CA PRO A 92 -0.47 16.45 6.37
C PRO A 92 0.19 15.07 6.22
N VAL A 93 0.42 14.69 4.97
CA VAL A 93 1.11 13.45 4.60
C VAL A 93 2.61 13.73 4.45
N SER A 94 3.47 12.80 4.88
CA SER A 94 4.93 12.97 4.80
C SER A 94 5.49 12.71 3.42
N GLU A 95 6.65 13.28 3.11
CA GLU A 95 7.40 12.96 1.87
C GLU A 95 7.75 11.46 1.78
N SER A 96 8.05 10.84 2.92
CA SER A 96 8.31 9.40 3.03
C SER A 96 7.11 8.56 2.58
N TRP A 97 5.88 9.02 2.87
CA TRP A 97 4.68 8.37 2.36
C TRP A 97 4.60 8.49 0.84
N VAL A 98 4.89 9.66 0.26
CA VAL A 98 4.90 9.85 -1.20
C VAL A 98 5.93 8.91 -1.84
N ALA A 99 7.13 8.80 -1.28
CA ALA A 99 8.14 7.88 -1.77
C ALA A 99 7.67 6.41 -1.74
N ARG A 100 6.95 5.99 -0.68
CA ARG A 100 6.35 4.65 -0.60
C ARG A 100 5.19 4.46 -1.57
N PHE A 101 4.35 5.47 -1.76
CA PHE A 101 3.27 5.48 -2.74
C PHE A 101 3.81 5.28 -4.16
N LEU A 102 4.84 6.03 -4.54
CA LEU A 102 5.51 5.88 -5.85
C LEU A 102 6.13 4.48 -6.04
N ARG A 103 6.70 3.89 -4.98
CA ARG A 103 7.26 2.52 -5.04
C ARG A 103 6.18 1.45 -5.22
N ARG A 104 4.98 1.67 -4.69
CA ARG A 104 3.84 0.75 -4.84
C ARG A 104 3.19 0.84 -6.21
N HIS A 105 3.28 2.00 -6.87
CA HIS A 105 2.65 2.30 -8.15
C HIS A 105 3.68 2.70 -9.22
N PRO A 106 4.64 1.82 -9.58
CA PRO A 106 5.73 2.16 -10.49
C PRO A 106 5.24 2.48 -11.92
N ASN A 107 4.18 1.82 -12.39
CA ASN A 107 3.73 1.92 -13.78
C ASN A 107 2.95 3.21 -14.08
N HIS A 108 2.40 3.86 -13.05
CA HIS A 108 1.47 4.99 -13.21
C HIS A 108 2.17 6.36 -13.23
N LEU A 109 3.48 6.40 -12.94
CA LEU A 109 4.20 7.64 -12.62
C LEU A 109 5.60 7.75 -13.26
N ILE A 110 6.07 6.71 -13.96
CA ILE A 110 7.33 6.74 -14.68
C ILE A 110 7.07 7.13 -16.13
N SER A 111 7.12 8.43 -16.42
CA SER A 111 7.96 8.87 -17.54
C SER A 111 8.21 10.38 -17.51
N ARG A 112 9.43 10.71 -17.07
CA ARG A 112 10.29 11.67 -17.80
C ARG A 112 9.83 13.14 -17.85
N SER A 113 9.30 13.74 -16.77
CA SER A 113 9.19 15.22 -16.72
C SER A 113 9.08 15.86 -15.33
N GLY A 114 9.74 15.32 -14.31
CA GLY A 114 9.63 15.85 -12.94
C GLY A 114 10.63 16.96 -12.62
N LYS A 115 11.94 16.71 -12.82
CA LYS A 115 12.99 17.60 -12.32
C LYS A 115 13.11 18.92 -13.11
N ALA A 116 12.99 18.89 -14.43
CA ALA A 116 13.10 20.08 -15.27
C ALA A 116 11.87 20.99 -15.10
N MET A 117 10.66 20.44 -15.28
CA MET A 117 9.41 21.20 -15.17
C MET A 117 9.15 21.75 -13.76
N ALA A 118 9.52 21.03 -12.70
CA ALA A 118 9.36 21.53 -11.33
C ALA A 118 10.30 22.73 -11.07
N LYS A 119 11.52 22.71 -11.61
CA LYS A 119 12.48 23.81 -11.51
C LYS A 119 12.00 25.05 -12.30
N GLU A 120 11.37 24.85 -13.45
CA GLU A 120 10.79 25.95 -14.24
C GLU A 120 9.58 26.59 -13.55
N ARG A 121 8.72 25.79 -12.92
CA ARG A 121 7.56 26.29 -12.16
C ARG A 121 7.96 27.08 -10.92
N THR A 122 8.88 26.57 -10.10
CA THR A 122 9.35 27.31 -8.91
C THR A 122 10.04 28.62 -9.29
N LYS A 123 10.72 28.66 -10.44
CA LYS A 123 11.33 29.89 -10.98
C LYS A 123 10.29 30.92 -11.45
N ALA A 124 9.16 30.49 -12.03
CA ALA A 124 8.10 31.38 -12.47
C ALA A 124 7.40 32.07 -11.27
N ASP A 125 7.09 31.32 -10.21
CA ASP A 125 6.46 31.89 -9.00
C ASP A 125 7.40 32.81 -8.20
N SER A 126 8.71 32.60 -8.29
CA SER A 126 9.71 33.44 -7.60
C SER A 126 10.15 34.67 -8.40
N GLY A 127 9.72 34.81 -9.66
CA GLY A 127 10.01 35.96 -10.52
C GLY A 127 9.04 37.14 -10.38
N ALA A 128 7.97 37.00 -9.59
CA ALA A 128 6.95 38.05 -9.40
C ALA A 128 7.25 38.94 -8.18
N LYS A 129 8.47 39.49 -8.08
CA LYS A 129 8.85 40.48 -7.07
C LYS A 129 9.27 41.79 -7.72
#